data_AF-A0A4Q3CP82-F1
#
_entry.id   AF-A0A4Q3CP82-F1
#
_cell.length_a   1.000
_cell.length_b   1.000
_cell.length_c   1.000
_cell.angle_alpha   90.00
_cell.angle_beta   90.00
_cell.angle_gamma   90.00
#
_symmetry.space_group_name_H-M   'P 1'
#
loop_
_entity.id
_entity.type
_entity.pdbx_description
1 polymer ?
#
loop_
_entity_poly.entity_id
_entity_poly.type
_entity_poly.pdbx_seq_one_letter_code
_entity_poly.pdbx_strand_id
1 'polypeptide(L)' 'MIVTFTQPTFHTICDELATRDTDLAAIINTYGYPPMWSRPNTFETLVHIILEQQVSLASALSALNKLKEKIQEITPARV' A
#
# COMPACT_ATOMS: atom_id res chain seq x y z
N MET A 1 -6.03 -4.86 -22.14
CA MET A 1 -5.32 -5.83 -21.27
C MET A 1 -4.93 -5.07 -20.02
N ILE A 2 -5.34 -5.49 -18.82
CA ILE A 2 -4.90 -4.82 -17.59
C ILE A 2 -3.43 -5.22 -17.41
N VAL A 3 -2.52 -4.24 -17.38
CA VAL A 3 -1.13 -4.49 -17.04
C VAL A 3 -1.10 -4.85 -15.56
N THR A 4 -0.80 -6.11 -15.25
CA THR A 4 -0.76 -6.57 -13.86
C THR A 4 0.58 -6.20 -13.25
N PHE A 5 0.54 -5.32 -12.27
CA PHE A 5 1.71 -4.94 -11.49
C PHE A 5 2.06 -6.06 -10.49
N THR A 6 3.12 -6.82 -10.78
CA THR A 6 3.54 -7.98 -9.99
C THR A 6 4.96 -7.84 -9.48
N GLN A 7 5.32 -8.62 -8.45
CA GLN A 7 6.66 -8.60 -7.87
C GLN A 7 7.77 -8.95 -8.89
N PRO A 8 7.61 -9.96 -9.77
CA PRO A 8 8.62 -10.24 -10.80
C PRO A 8 8.81 -9.10 -11.82
N THR A 9 7.74 -8.35 -12.11
CA THR A 9 7.78 -7.25 -13.10
C THR A 9 8.18 -5.90 -12.50
N PHE A 10 8.26 -5.79 -11.18
CA PHE A 10 8.35 -4.50 -10.50
C PHE A 10 9.65 -3.74 -10.79
N HIS A 11 10.80 -4.43 -10.72
CA HIS A 11 12.09 -3.78 -11.02
C HIS A 11 12.19 -3.36 -12.48
N THR A 12 11.71 -4.19 -13.43
CA THR A 12 11.68 -3.83 -14.85
C THR A 12 10.85 -2.57 -15.10
N ILE A 13 9.73 -2.39 -14.41
CA ILE A 13 8.92 -1.16 -14.50
C ILE A 13 9.67 0.03 -13.89
N CYS A 14 10.37 -0.16 -12.76
CA CYS A 14 11.21 0.89 -12.18
C CYS A 14 12.32 1.33 -13.15
N ASP A 15 12.97 0.37 -13.82
CA ASP A 15 14.00 0.63 -14.82
C ASP A 15 13.43 1.41 -16.01
N GLU A 16 12.25 1.01 -16.52
CA GLU A 16 11.57 1.73 -17.60
C GLU A 16 11.29 3.19 -17.22
N LEU A 17 10.82 3.44 -15.99
CA LEU A 17 10.59 4.80 -15.50
C LEU A 17 11.89 5.59 -15.34
N ALA A 18 12.93 4.98 -14.79
CA ALA A 18 14.25 5.60 -14.63
C ALA A 18 14.91 5.96 -15.97
N THR A 19 14.63 5.20 -17.04
CA THR A 19 15.13 5.58 -18.38
C THR A 19 14.50 6.85 -18.93
N ARG A 20 13.32 7.23 -18.42
CA ARG A 20 12.54 8.40 -18.87
C ARG A 20 12.69 9.62 -17.96
N ASP A 21 13.18 9.42 -16.74
CA ASP A 21 13.28 10.45 -15.71
C ASP A 21 14.61 10.33 -14.95
N THR A 22 15.45 11.35 -15.10
CA THR A 22 16.78 11.39 -14.48
C THR A 22 16.72 11.48 -12.96
N ASP A 23 15.68 12.07 -12.39
CA ASP A 23 15.51 12.16 -10.93
C ASP A 23 15.17 10.77 -10.36
N LEU A 24 14.31 10.01 -11.04
CA LEU A 24 14.02 8.62 -10.68
C LEU A 24 15.27 7.73 -10.80
N ALA A 25 16.07 7.90 -11.85
CA ALA A 25 17.34 7.18 -11.98
C ALA A 25 18.31 7.51 -10.83
N ALA A 26 18.42 8.78 -10.44
CA ALA A 26 19.26 9.20 -9.33
C ALA A 26 18.78 8.62 -8.00
N ILE A 27 17.46 8.57 -7.75
CA ILE A 27 16.88 7.97 -6.55
C ILE A 27 17.21 6.48 -6.47
N ILE A 28 17.02 5.71 -7.56
CA ILE A 28 17.33 4.27 -7.58
C ILE A 28 18.83 4.02 -7.37
N ASN A 29 19.70 4.82 -8.00
CA ASN A 29 21.15 4.68 -7.82
C ASN A 29 21.59 5.01 -6.38
N THR A 30 20.91 5.94 -5.72
CA THR A 30 21.27 6.39 -4.36
C THR A 30 20.71 5.48 -3.27
N TYR A 31 19.46 5.01 -3.42
CA TYR A 31 18.71 4.33 -2.37
C TYR A 31 18.33 2.88 -2.71
N GLY A 32 18.58 2.42 -3.93
CA GLY A 32 18.12 1.14 -4.44
C GLY A 32 16.66 1.17 -4.92
N TYR A 33 16.13 0.01 -5.29
CA TYR A 33 14.73 -0.12 -5.70
C TYR A 33 13.80 0.13 -4.51
N PRO A 34 12.67 0.83 -4.72
CA PRO A 34 11.66 0.93 -3.68
C PRO A 34 11.12 -0.46 -3.32
N PRO A 35 10.60 -0.67 -2.11
CA PRO A 35 9.87 -1.89 -1.78
C PRO A 35 8.51 -1.93 -2.50
N MET A 36 8.04 -3.13 -2.86
CA MET A 36 6.70 -3.30 -3.44
C MET A 36 5.65 -3.31 -2.34
N TRP A 37 5.05 -2.15 -2.06
CA TRP A 37 3.96 -2.05 -1.10
C TRP A 37 2.70 -2.74 -1.63
N SER A 38 2.25 -3.78 -0.93
CA SER A 38 1.00 -4.47 -1.23
C SER A 38 0.23 -4.76 0.05
N ARG A 39 -1.10 -4.84 -0.07
CA ARG A 39 -2.01 -5.23 1.01
C ARG A 39 -3.03 -6.23 0.47
N PRO A 40 -3.52 -7.18 1.29
CA PRO A 40 -4.59 -8.09 0.88
C PRO A 40 -5.82 -7.30 0.40
N ASN A 41 -6.43 -7.72 -0.70
CA ASN A 41 -7.65 -7.10 -1.22
C ASN A 41 -8.88 -7.57 -0.42
N THR A 42 -9.05 -7.05 0.78
CA THR A 42 -10.15 -7.37 1.71
C THR A 42 -10.89 -6.11 2.15
N PHE A 43 -12.12 -6.27 2.64
CA PHE A 43 -12.89 -5.15 3.18
C PHE A 43 -12.20 -4.51 4.41
N GLU A 44 -11.57 -5.31 5.28
CA GLU A 44 -10.75 -4.81 6.39
C GLU A 44 -9.62 -3.90 5.91
N THR A 45 -8.92 -4.27 4.82
CA THR A 45 -7.88 -3.41 4.22
C THR A 45 -8.46 -2.08 3.74
N LEU A 46 -9.62 -2.08 3.10
CA LEU A 46 -10.28 -0.86 2.64
C LEU A 46 -10.63 0.06 3.83
N VAL A 47 -11.21 -0.50 4.88
CA VAL A 47 -11.53 0.23 6.12
C VAL A 47 -10.25 0.78 6.75
N HIS A 48 -9.18 -0.02 6.83
CA HIS A 48 -7.91 0.41 7.39
C HIS A 48 -7.30 1.58 6.60
N ILE A 49 -7.37 1.56 5.26
CA ILE A 49 -6.91 2.68 4.40
C ILE A 49 -7.71 3.95 4.68
N ILE A 50 -9.02 3.85 4.90
CA ILE A 50 -9.85 5.01 5.26
C ILE A 50 -9.41 5.56 6.62
N LEU A 51 -9.16 4.69 7.61
CA LEU A 51 -8.71 5.09 8.94
C LEU A 51 -7.29 5.69 8.97
N GLU A 52 -6.48 5.44 7.94
CA GLU A 52 -5.14 6.03 7.79
C GLU A 52 -5.16 7.47 7.29
N GLN A 53 -6.30 7.97 6.80
CA GLN A 53 -6.38 9.30 6.22
C GLN A 53 -6.13 10.40 7.27
N GLN A 54 -5.16 11.27 6.98
CA GLN A 54 -4.81 12.47 7.77
C GLN A 54 -4.39 12.20 9.22
N VAL A 55 -3.93 10.98 9.53
CA VAL A 55 -3.47 10.60 10.86
C VAL A 55 -2.17 9.79 10.79
N SER A 56 -1.54 9.55 11.94
CA SER A 56 -0.38 8.66 12.00
C SER A 56 -0.79 7.20 11.80
N LEU A 57 0.12 6.38 11.26
CA LEU A 57 -0.09 4.92 11.11
C LEU A 57 -0.45 4.25 12.45
N ALA A 58 0.17 4.71 13.55
CA ALA A 58 -0.14 4.22 14.89
C ALA A 58 -1.58 4.56 15.34
N SER A 59 -2.07 5.76 15.00
CA SER A 59 -3.45 6.17 15.29
C SER A 59 -4.46 5.37 14.47
N ALA A 60 -4.18 5.17 13.18
CA ALA A 60 -5.02 4.37 12.30
C ALA A 60 -5.16 2.93 12.77
N LEU A 61 -4.03 2.31 13.16
CA LEU A 61 -4.00 0.97 13.74
C LEU A 61 -4.78 0.90 15.07
N SER A 62 -4.62 1.91 15.94
CA SER A 62 -5.40 1.98 17.19
C SER A 62 -6.90 2.07 16.93
N ALA A 63 -7.32 2.84 15.93
CA ALA A 63 -8.73 2.95 15.53
C ALA A 63 -9.26 1.62 14.96
N LEU A 64 -8.48 0.95 14.08
CA LEU A 64 -8.84 -0.35 13.52
C LEU A 64 -9.02 -1.40 14.62
N ASN A 65 -8.09 -1.47 15.58
CA ASN A 65 -8.16 -2.42 16.70
C ASN A 65 -9.41 -2.18 17.57
N LYS A 66 -9.72 -0.91 17.90
CA LYS A 66 -10.94 -0.56 18.65
C LYS A 66 -12.21 -0.94 17.89
N LEU A 67 -12.24 -0.74 16.57
CA LEU A 67 -13.36 -1.18 15.74
C LEU A 67 -13.51 -2.71 15.80
N LYS A 68 -12.41 -3.44 15.60
CA LYS A 68 -12.36 -4.90 15.65
C LYS A 68 -12.80 -5.46 17.00
N GLU A 69 -12.45 -4.82 18.11
CA GLU A 69 -12.94 -5.21 19.44
C GLU A 69 -14.46 -5.07 19.59
N LYS A 70 -15.08 -4.08 18.92
CA LYS A 70 -16.52 -3.83 19.01
C LYS A 70 -17.35 -4.74 18.10
N ILE A 71 -16.84 -5.03 16.91
CA ILE A 71 -17.60 -5.77 15.88
C ILE A 71 -17.01 -7.16 15.58
N GLN A 72 -15.94 -7.57 16.26
CA GLN A 72 -15.17 -8.81 16.09
C GLN A 72 -14.49 -8.96 14.72
N GLU A 73 -15.26 -8.98 13.65
CA GLU A 73 -14.79 -9.13 12.27
C GLU A 73 -15.25 -7.95 11.44
N ILE A 74 -14.32 -7.34 10.69
CA ILE A 74 -14.60 -6.17 9.86
C ILE A 74 -15.13 -6.68 8.52
N THR A 75 -16.45 -6.76 8.42
CA THR A 75 -17.18 -7.10 7.19
C THR A 75 -18.24 -6.05 6.88
N PRO A 76 -18.71 -5.93 5.63
CA PRO A 76 -19.73 -4.94 5.28
C PRO A 76 -21.02 -5.06 6.08
N ALA A 77 -21.39 -6.28 6.53
CA ALA A 77 -22.64 -6.53 7.26
C ALA A 77 -22.56 -6.18 8.75
N ARG A 78 -21.36 -5.87 9.27
CA ARG A 78 -21.10 -5.67 10.70
C ARG A 78 -20.62 -4.26 11.05
N VAL A 79 -20.44 -3.40 10.06
CA VAL A 79 -20.06 -1.98 10.19
C VAL A 79 -21.28 -1.08 10.09
#